data_AF-A0A8C7ZJN8-F1
#
_entry.id   AF-A0A8C7ZJN8-F1
#
_cell.length_a   1.000
_cell.length_b   1.000
_cell.length_c   1.000
_cell.angle_alpha   90.00
_cell.angle_beta   90.00
_cell.angle_gamma   90.00
#
_symmetry.space_group_name_H-M   'P 1'
#
loop_
_entity.id
_entity.type
_entity.pdbx_description
1 polymer ?
#
loop_
_entity_poly.entity_id
_entity_poly.type
_entity_poly.pdbx_seq_one_letter_code
_entity_poly.pdbx_strand_id
1 'polypeptide(L)' 'MASLLQPNRVVYLVRGEKNIIAPLSQLYFCRYCSELRSLECVSHEVRRWFCLPS' A
#
# COMPACT_ATOMS: atom_id res chain seq x y z
N MET A 1 -0.91 2.62 11.79
CA MET A 1 -1.87 3.01 10.72
C MET A 1 -2.67 4.20 11.22
N ALA A 2 -3.00 5.15 10.35
CA ALA A 2 -3.82 6.30 10.73
C ALA A 2 -5.28 5.85 10.90
N SER A 3 -5.75 5.78 12.15
CA SER A 3 -7.09 5.26 12.48
C SER A 3 -8.08 6.34 12.94
N LEU A 4 -7.65 7.62 12.97
CA LEU A 4 -8.47 8.73 13.46
C LEU A 4 -9.63 9.11 12.50
N LEU A 5 -9.40 8.96 11.19
CA LEU A 5 -10.41 9.15 10.15
C LEU A 5 -10.69 7.80 9.50
N GLN A 6 -11.96 7.49 9.16
CA GLN A 6 -12.33 6.22 8.51
C GLN A 6 -11.64 6.08 7.15
N PRO A 7 -10.59 5.26 7.02
CA PRO A 7 -9.77 5.25 5.82
C PRO A 7 -10.50 4.55 4.66
N ASN A 8 -11.40 3.60 4.95
CA ASN A 8 -12.17 2.85 3.95
C ASN A 8 -13.36 3.61 3.35
N ARG A 9 -13.55 4.90 3.68
CA ARG A 9 -14.69 5.67 3.14
C ARG A 9 -14.49 6.05 1.67
N VAL A 10 -13.24 6.27 1.25
CA VAL A 10 -12.88 6.54 -0.15
C VAL A 10 -11.78 5.56 -0.55
N VAL A 11 -12.08 4.73 -1.55
CA VAL A 11 -11.21 3.67 -2.02
C VAL A 11 -10.89 3.87 -3.50
N TYR A 12 -9.72 3.39 -3.91
CA TYR A 12 -9.25 3.44 -5.27
C TYR A 12 -9.16 2.02 -5.84
N LEU A 13 -9.53 1.88 -7.11
CA LEU A 13 -9.39 0.64 -7.85
C LEU A 13 -8.00 0.60 -8.49
N VAL A 14 -7.20 -0.38 -8.11
CA VAL A 14 -5.93 -0.71 -8.76
C VAL A 14 -6.17 -1.86 -9.74
N ARG A 15 -5.80 -1.64 -11.00
CA ARG A 15 -5.90 -2.63 -12.08
C ARG A 15 -4.55 -3.35 -12.23
N GLY A 16 -4.59 -4.66 -12.43
CA GLY A 16 -3.43 -5.53 -12.58
C GLY A 16 -3.88 -6.98 -12.80
N GLU A 17 -3.03 -7.97 -12.48
CA GLU A 17 -3.45 -9.40 -12.49
C GLU A 17 -4.61 -9.67 -11.52
N LYS A 18 -4.63 -8.95 -10.40
CA LYS A 18 -5.73 -8.96 -9.43
C LYS A 18 -6.27 -7.55 -9.28
N ASN A 19 -7.57 -7.40 -9.41
CA ASN A 19 -8.25 -6.14 -9.13
C ASN A 19 -8.33 -5.95 -7.61
N ILE A 20 -7.72 -4.88 -7.11
CA ILE A 20 -7.65 -4.60 -5.67
C ILE A 20 -8.32 -3.26 -5.41
N ILE A 21 -9.15 -3.23 -4.36
CA ILE A 21 -9.81 -2.03 -3.87
C ILE A 21 -9.21 -1.70 -2.52
N ALA A 22 -8.49 -0.58 -2.43
CA ALA A 22 -7.82 -0.16 -1.20
C ALA A 22 -7.89 1.35 -1.02
N PRO A 23 -7.83 1.86 0.23
CA PRO A 23 -7.76 3.28 0.48
C PRO A 23 -6.41 3.86 0.04
N LEU A 24 -6.39 5.12 -0.38
CA LEU A 24 -5.19 5.79 -0.91
C LEU A 24 -4.00 5.72 0.06
N SER A 25 -4.27 5.76 1.38
CA SER A 25 -3.24 5.66 2.43
C SER A 25 -2.50 4.32 2.46
N GLN A 26 -2.99 3.29 1.76
CA GLN A 26 -2.39 1.96 1.66
C GLN A 26 -1.82 1.67 0.26
N LEU A 27 -1.94 2.62 -0.67
CA LEU A 27 -1.47 2.49 -2.04
C LEU A 27 -0.14 3.23 -2.24
N TYR A 28 0.66 2.74 -3.17
CA TYR A 28 1.89 3.39 -3.62
C TYR A 28 1.71 3.94 -5.03
N PHE A 29 2.32 5.09 -5.31
CA PHE A 29 2.38 5.63 -6.65
C PHE A 29 3.72 5.25 -7.32
N CYS A 30 3.66 4.49 -8.40
CA CYS A 30 4.83 4.15 -9.20
C CYS A 30 5.12 5.28 -10.19
N ARG A 31 6.16 6.09 -9.91
CA ARG A 31 6.55 7.21 -10.79
C ARG A 31 7.02 6.76 -12.18
N TYR A 32 7.58 5.56 -12.30
CA TYR A 32 8.08 5.05 -13.58
C TYR A 32 6.96 4.75 -14.57
N CYS A 33 5.84 4.19 -14.08
CA CYS A 33 4.70 3.83 -14.90
C CYS A 33 3.56 4.87 -14.84
N SER A 34 3.64 5.84 -13.92
CA SER A 34 2.55 6.77 -13.59
C SER A 34 1.25 6.07 -13.18
N GLU A 35 1.36 4.93 -12.47
CA GLU A 35 0.25 4.08 -12.04
C GLU A 35 0.26 3.85 -10.52
N LEU A 36 -0.93 3.68 -9.94
CA LEU A 36 -1.09 3.25 -8.55
C LEU A 36 -0.88 1.74 -8.42
N ARG A 37 -0.20 1.32 -7.35
CA ARG A 37 0.04 -0.10 -7.02
C ARG A 37 -0.36 -0.40 -5.58
N SER A 38 -0.97 -1.57 -5.39
CA SER A 38 -1.27 -2.09 -4.06
C SER A 38 -0.01 -2.61 -3.37
N LEU A 39 -0.01 -2.58 -2.04
CA LEU A 39 1.01 -3.18 -1.18
C LEU A 39 1.22 -4.68 -1.47
N GLU A 40 0.16 -5.37 -1.92
CA GLU A 40 0.21 -6.79 -2.32
C GLU A 40 0.91 -7.02 -3.66
N CYS A 41 0.95 -5.99 -4.52
CA CYS A 41 1.52 -6.07 -5.87
C CYS A 41 2.99 -5.62 -5.94
N VAL A 42 3.57 -5.18 -4.82
CA VAL A 42 4.93 -4.66 -4.75
C VAL A 42 5.80 -5.62 -3.95
N SER A 43 7.00 -5.88 -4.45
CA SER A 43 8.00 -6.71 -3.74
C SER A 43 8.46 -6.00 -2.47
N HIS A 44 8.52 -6.74 -1.35
CA HIS A 44 8.97 -6.23 -0.06
C HIS A 44 10.41 -6.64 0.19
N GLU A 45 11.29 -5.66 0.38
CA GLU A 45 12.70 -5.89 0.71
C GLU A 45 12.95 -5.59 2.19
N VAL A 46 13.70 -6.46 2.85
CA VAL A 46 14.13 -6.23 4.23
C VAL A 46 15.38 -5.35 4.21
N ARG A 47 15.25 -4.11 4.67
CA ARG A 47 16.38 -3.17 4.71
C ARG A 47 17.26 -3.35 5.94
N ARG A 48 16.68 -3.62 7.10
CA ARG A 48 17.40 -3.69 8.37
C ARG A 48 16.70 -4.65 9.33
N TRP A 49 17.51 -5.34 10.11
CA TRP A 49 17.07 -6.11 11.27
C TRP A 49 17.22 -5.24 12.52
N PHE A 50 16.26 -5.31 13.42
CA PHE A 50 16.31 -4.60 14.71
C PHE A 50 15.85 -5.54 15.83
N CYS A 51 16.48 -5.42 17.00
CA CYS A 51 16.09 -6.18 18.19
C CYS A 51 15.03 -5.40 18.97
N LEU A 52 13.83 -5.95 19.17
CA LEU A 52 12.85 -5.33 20.06
C LEU A 52 13.26 -5.53 21.53
N PRO A 53 13.17 -4.48 22.37
CA PRO A 53 13.32 -4.65 23.81
C PRO A 53 12.14 -5.48 24.35
N SER A 54 12.47 -6.56 25.03
CA SER A 54 11.56 -7.44 25.78
C SER A 54 11.15 -6.83 27.11
#